data_AF-R6CQM8-F1
#
_entry.id   AF-R6CQM8-F1
#
_cell.length_a   1.000
_cell.length_b   1.000
_cell.length_c   1.000
_cell.angle_alpha   90.00
_cell.angle_beta   90.00
_cell.angle_gamma   90.00
#
_symmetry.space_group_name_H-M   'P 1'
#
loop_
_entity.id
_entity.type
_entity.pdbx_description
1 polymer ?
#
loop_
_entity_poly.entity_id
_entity_poly.type
_entity_poly.pdbx_seq_one_letter_code
_entity_poly.pdbx_strand_id
1 'polypeptide(L)'
;MEYNFWGWQNATVPAITDEYRGIHTPIDLYDALTHIWCADTCAPRLRDGWTEDNKTLGQCSITAFLAQDIFGGEVYGILRPGGNYHCYNVVGDCRFDLTSEQFGEEVLDYGNNPVQERAVHFAKEEKKLRYEYLKSELKKYTVAGEQ
;
A
#
# COMPACT_ATOMS: atom_id res chain seq x y z
N MET A 1 -0.42 19.86 6.00
CA MET A 1 0.63 18.83 5.87
C MET A 1 0.70 18.49 4.40
N GLU A 2 1.91 18.31 3.88
CA GLU A 2 2.13 17.76 2.53
C GLU A 2 2.59 16.32 2.72
N TYR A 3 1.95 15.39 2.00
CA TYR A 3 2.36 13.99 1.96
C TYR A 3 3.14 13.74 0.67
N ASN A 4 4.08 12.80 0.71
CA ASN A 4 4.97 12.53 -0.42
C ASN A 4 4.44 11.43 -1.35
N PHE A 5 3.37 10.75 -0.95
CA PHE A 5 2.77 9.67 -1.74
C PHE A 5 1.86 10.24 -2.84
N TRP A 6 1.82 9.60 -4.00
CA TRP A 6 1.09 10.12 -5.16
C TRP A 6 -0.41 10.08 -4.93
N GLY A 7 -1.11 11.16 -5.30
CA GLY A 7 -2.56 11.27 -5.16
C GLY A 7 -3.07 11.65 -3.77
N TRP A 8 -2.18 11.99 -2.82
CA TRP A 8 -2.55 12.33 -1.44
C TRP A 8 -3.59 13.45 -1.32
N GLN A 9 -3.57 14.43 -2.22
CA GLN A 9 -4.52 15.55 -2.22
C GLN A 9 -5.98 15.11 -2.41
N ASN A 10 -6.19 13.96 -3.08
CA ASN A 10 -7.50 13.39 -3.36
C ASN A 10 -7.75 12.09 -2.56
N ALA A 11 -6.86 11.76 -1.62
CA ALA A 11 -6.91 10.53 -0.84
C ALA A 11 -7.89 10.66 0.34
N THR A 12 -9.14 11.02 0.04
CA THR A 12 -10.19 11.34 1.02
C THR A 12 -11.30 10.31 1.08
N VAL A 13 -11.07 9.13 0.48
CA VAL A 13 -12.05 8.04 0.41
C VAL A 13 -12.32 7.50 1.81
N PRO A 14 -13.58 7.42 2.27
CA PRO A 14 -13.89 6.88 3.58
C PRO A 14 -13.69 5.36 3.63
N ALA A 15 -13.25 4.85 4.78
CA ALA A 15 -13.23 3.41 5.04
C ALA A 15 -14.64 2.82 4.97
N ILE A 16 -14.76 1.62 4.39
CA ILE A 16 -16.00 0.85 4.29
C ILE A 16 -16.14 -0.19 5.40
N THR A 17 -15.19 -0.20 6.34
CA THR A 17 -15.11 -1.15 7.45
C THR A 17 -14.68 -0.43 8.73
N ASP A 18 -15.21 -0.88 9.86
CA ASP A 18 -14.82 -0.41 11.19
C ASP A 18 -13.77 -1.34 11.85
N GLU A 19 -13.23 -2.32 11.12
CA GLU A 19 -12.24 -3.28 11.67
C GLU A 19 -10.95 -2.59 12.17
N TYR A 20 -10.56 -1.48 11.53
CA TYR A 20 -9.33 -0.74 11.81
C TYR A 20 -9.67 0.62 12.40
N ARG A 21 -9.86 0.68 13.71
CA ARG A 21 -10.22 1.92 14.42
C ARG A 21 -9.18 3.02 14.18
N GLY A 22 -9.66 4.23 13.95
CA GLY A 22 -8.83 5.39 13.63
C GLY A 22 -8.36 5.47 12.17
N ILE A 23 -8.61 4.44 11.35
CA ILE A 23 -8.32 4.48 9.92
C ILE A 23 -9.59 4.90 9.17
N HIS A 24 -9.76 6.20 8.95
CA HIS A 24 -10.94 6.74 8.27
C HIS A 24 -10.69 7.01 6.78
N THR A 25 -9.45 7.34 6.42
CA THR A 25 -9.02 7.73 5.08
C THR A 25 -7.68 7.07 4.71
N PRO A 26 -7.30 7.05 3.42
CA PRO A 26 -5.99 6.55 3.02
C PRO A 26 -4.81 7.31 3.64
N ILE A 27 -5.03 8.57 4.06
CA ILE A 27 -4.04 9.35 4.82
C ILE A 27 -3.81 8.70 6.19
N ASP A 28 -4.87 8.37 6.93
CA ASP A 28 -4.75 7.70 8.23
C ASP A 28 -4.06 6.33 8.08
N LEU A 29 -4.36 5.61 6.99
CA LEU A 29 -3.69 4.36 6.68
C LEU A 29 -2.20 4.57 6.43
N TYR A 30 -1.81 5.58 5.64
CA TYR A 30 -0.42 5.90 5.37
C TYR A 30 0.36 6.23 6.65
N ASP A 31 -0.24 7.04 7.53
CA ASP A 31 0.37 7.42 8.80
C ASP A 31 0.61 6.19 9.69
N ALA A 32 -0.39 5.31 9.84
CA ALA A 32 -0.23 4.05 10.56
C ALA A 32 0.84 3.16 9.92
N LEU A 33 0.82 3.01 8.59
CA LEU A 33 1.74 2.15 7.86
C LEU A 33 3.20 2.64 7.93
N THR A 34 3.45 3.93 8.09
CA THR A 34 4.81 4.47 8.30
C THR A 34 5.48 3.92 9.57
N HIS A 35 4.69 3.51 10.56
CA HIS A 35 5.16 2.85 11.78
C HIS A 35 5.24 1.32 11.69
N ILE A 36 4.61 0.73 10.66
CA ILE A 36 4.48 -0.72 10.51
C ILE A 36 5.41 -1.26 9.42
N TRP A 37 5.61 -0.51 8.33
CA TRP A 37 6.51 -0.91 7.26
C TRP A 37 7.92 -1.08 7.78
N CYS A 38 8.43 -2.29 7.56
CA CYS A 38 9.73 -2.75 8.00
C CYS A 38 10.32 -3.74 6.98
N ALA A 39 11.57 -4.16 7.19
CA ALA A 39 12.23 -5.17 6.36
C ALA A 39 11.42 -6.47 6.18
N ASP A 40 10.70 -6.93 7.21
CA ASP A 40 9.90 -8.17 7.14
C ASP A 40 8.68 -8.02 6.21
N THR A 41 8.07 -6.85 6.20
CA THR A 41 7.02 -6.47 5.23
C THR A 41 7.59 -6.10 3.85
N CYS A 42 8.90 -5.98 3.67
CA CYS A 42 9.54 -5.69 2.38
C CYS A 42 9.77 -6.98 1.56
N ALA A 43 9.63 -6.86 0.24
CA ALA A 43 9.69 -8.01 -0.66
C ALA A 43 11.10 -8.60 -0.58
N PRO A 44 11.30 -9.92 -0.38
CA PRO A 44 12.61 -10.50 -0.15
C PRO A 44 13.64 -10.10 -1.21
N ARG A 45 13.22 -10.03 -2.48
CA ARG A 45 14.05 -9.59 -3.62
C ARG A 45 14.51 -8.11 -3.56
N LEU A 46 13.90 -7.30 -2.71
CA LEU A 46 14.19 -5.86 -2.53
C LEU A 46 14.63 -5.52 -1.11
N ARG A 47 14.65 -6.50 -0.20
CA ARG A 47 14.88 -6.29 1.23
C ARG A 47 16.26 -5.68 1.52
N ASP A 48 17.27 -6.07 0.75
CA ASP A 48 18.63 -5.52 0.88
C ASP A 48 18.71 -4.02 0.55
N GLY A 49 17.75 -3.50 -0.22
CA GLY A 49 17.64 -2.07 -0.53
C GLY A 49 16.70 -1.30 0.40
N TRP A 50 16.01 -1.98 1.32
CA TRP A 50 15.06 -1.35 2.23
C TRP A 50 15.81 -0.58 3.32
N THR A 51 15.37 0.64 3.60
CA THR A 51 15.94 1.51 4.63
C THR A 51 14.84 2.28 5.35
N GLU A 52 15.15 2.83 6.54
CA GLU A 52 14.22 3.73 7.25
C GLU A 52 13.90 5.01 6.44
N ASP A 53 14.79 5.43 5.55
CA ASP A 53 14.56 6.57 4.65
C ASP A 53 13.69 6.18 3.44
N ASN A 54 13.58 4.89 3.11
CA ASN A 54 12.76 4.36 2.01
C ASN A 54 11.90 3.17 2.48
N LYS A 55 10.95 3.47 3.38
CA LYS A 55 10.08 2.46 4.01
C LYS A 55 9.13 1.78 3.04
N THR A 56 8.77 2.47 1.96
CA THR A 56 7.77 2.03 0.96
C THR A 56 8.33 1.01 -0.04
N LEU A 57 9.66 0.82 -0.09
CA LEU A 57 10.29 -0.13 -1.00
C LEU A 57 9.76 -1.55 -0.78
N GLY A 58 9.28 -2.16 -1.87
CA GLY A 58 8.77 -3.54 -1.83
C GLY A 58 7.45 -3.74 -1.09
N GLN A 59 6.75 -2.66 -0.76
CA GLN A 59 5.47 -2.68 -0.03
C GLN A 59 4.23 -2.65 -0.93
N CYS A 60 4.39 -2.27 -2.20
CA CYS A 60 3.27 -1.85 -3.07
C CYS A 60 2.10 -2.83 -3.14
N SER A 61 2.35 -4.08 -3.53
CA SER A 61 1.26 -5.04 -3.74
C SER A 61 0.48 -5.36 -2.47
N ILE A 62 1.15 -5.58 -1.34
CA ILE A 62 0.45 -5.95 -0.10
C ILE A 62 -0.30 -4.76 0.48
N THR A 63 0.26 -3.56 0.34
CA THR A 63 -0.36 -2.30 0.76
C THR A 63 -1.59 -2.00 -0.09
N ALA A 64 -1.50 -2.13 -1.41
CA ALA A 64 -2.62 -1.85 -2.30
C ALA A 64 -3.81 -2.79 -2.04
N PHE A 65 -3.56 -4.07 -1.77
CA PHE A 65 -4.64 -5.00 -1.41
C PHE A 65 -5.19 -4.75 -0.01
N LEU A 66 -4.38 -4.32 0.95
CA LEU A 66 -4.87 -3.90 2.26
C LEU A 66 -5.74 -2.64 2.16
N ALA A 67 -5.32 -1.64 1.38
CA ALA A 67 -6.12 -0.46 1.11
C ALA A 67 -7.42 -0.82 0.37
N GLN A 68 -7.39 -1.78 -0.54
CA GLN A 68 -8.61 -2.30 -1.18
C GLN A 68 -9.57 -2.91 -0.15
N ASP A 69 -9.07 -3.64 0.85
CA ASP A 69 -9.92 -4.23 1.89
C ASP A 69 -10.57 -3.17 2.80
N ILE A 70 -9.91 -2.01 2.96
CA ILE A 70 -10.35 -0.94 3.86
C ILE A 70 -11.28 0.06 3.16
N PHE A 71 -10.98 0.41 1.90
CA PHE A 71 -11.67 1.47 1.15
C PHE A 71 -12.48 0.95 -0.05
N GLY A 72 -12.32 -0.33 -0.41
CA GLY A 72 -12.90 -0.91 -1.61
C GLY A 72 -12.15 -0.56 -2.89
N GLY A 73 -12.87 -0.55 -4.02
CA GLY A 73 -12.34 -0.22 -5.33
C GLY A 73 -11.42 -1.29 -5.94
N GLU A 74 -10.58 -0.85 -6.86
CA GLU A 74 -9.74 -1.70 -7.69
C GLU A 74 -8.24 -1.41 -7.47
N VAL A 75 -7.42 -2.43 -7.69
CA VAL A 75 -5.96 -2.30 -7.70
C VAL A 75 -5.48 -2.30 -9.14
N TYR A 76 -4.70 -1.30 -9.51
CA TYR A 76 -4.11 -1.16 -10.84
C TYR A 76 -2.59 -1.34 -10.76
N GLY A 77 -1.96 -1.72 -11.87
CA GLY A 77 -0.55 -2.06 -11.92
C GLY A 77 0.22 -1.31 -12.99
N ILE A 78 1.22 -0.53 -12.59
CA ILE A 78 2.19 0.09 -13.50
C ILE A 78 3.23 -0.98 -13.88
N LEU A 79 3.36 -1.30 -15.17
CA LEU A 79 4.38 -2.24 -15.62
C LEU A 79 5.77 -1.62 -15.48
N ARG A 80 6.64 -2.24 -14.68
CA ARG A 80 7.99 -1.75 -14.40
C ARG A 80 9.02 -2.43 -15.31
N PRO A 81 10.18 -1.77 -15.55
CA PRO A 81 11.33 -2.42 -16.17
C PRO A 81 11.64 -3.75 -15.44
N GLY A 82 11.73 -4.85 -16.18
CA GLY A 82 11.89 -6.19 -15.62
C GLY A 82 10.57 -6.98 -15.43
N GLY A 83 9.44 -6.45 -15.88
CA GLY A 83 8.19 -7.21 -16.05
C GLY A 83 7.34 -7.38 -14.80
N ASN A 84 7.69 -6.71 -13.69
CA ASN A 84 6.88 -6.72 -12.47
C ASN A 84 5.91 -5.53 -12.46
N TYR A 85 4.78 -5.69 -11.80
CA TYR A 85 3.82 -4.60 -11.59
C TYR A 85 4.07 -3.89 -10.26
N HIS A 86 3.99 -2.56 -10.31
CA HIS A 86 3.86 -1.70 -9.14
C HIS A 86 2.39 -1.33 -8.94
N CYS A 87 1.84 -1.67 -7.77
CA CYS A 87 0.40 -1.59 -7.54
C CYS A 87 -0.02 -0.28 -6.86
N TYR A 88 -1.17 0.26 -7.26
CA TYR A 88 -1.83 1.42 -6.66
C TYR A 88 -3.36 1.25 -6.63
N ASN A 89 -4.07 2.13 -5.93
CA ASN A 89 -5.51 2.03 -5.71
C ASN A 89 -6.31 3.04 -6.52
N VAL A 90 -7.47 2.61 -7.00
CA VAL A 90 -8.50 3.46 -7.63
C VAL A 90 -9.85 3.15 -6.98
N VAL A 91 -10.45 4.16 -6.34
CA VAL A 91 -11.76 4.06 -5.70
C VAL A 91 -12.64 5.20 -6.21
N GLY A 92 -13.55 4.89 -7.12
CA GLY A 92 -14.29 5.92 -7.87
C GLY A 92 -13.32 6.83 -8.63
N ASP A 93 -13.44 8.14 -8.41
CA ASP A 93 -12.55 9.14 -9.02
C ASP A 93 -11.24 9.35 -8.23
N CYS A 94 -11.13 8.76 -7.04
CA CYS A 94 -9.94 8.89 -6.21
C CYS A 94 -8.89 7.86 -6.62
N ARG A 95 -7.68 8.33 -6.90
CA ARG A 95 -6.53 7.48 -7.20
C ARG A 95 -5.39 7.86 -6.27
N PHE A 96 -4.78 6.86 -5.64
CA PHE A 96 -3.68 7.08 -4.73
C PHE A 96 -2.72 5.90 -4.74
N ASP A 97 -1.46 6.19 -4.47
CA ASP A 97 -0.41 5.20 -4.32
C ASP A 97 0.38 5.51 -3.06
N LEU A 98 0.06 4.79 -1.99
CA LEU A 98 0.71 4.95 -0.68
C LEU A 98 2.20 4.57 -0.69
N THR A 99 2.70 4.01 -1.78
CA THR A 99 4.06 3.47 -1.89
C THR A 99 4.86 4.06 -3.06
N SER A 100 4.40 5.18 -3.63
CA SER A 100 5.06 5.83 -4.77
C SER A 100 6.45 6.33 -4.43
N GLU A 101 6.69 6.69 -3.16
CA GLU A 101 7.96 7.22 -2.67
C GLU A 101 9.14 6.28 -2.88
N GLN A 102 8.91 4.99 -3.09
CA GLN A 102 9.99 4.03 -3.31
C GLN A 102 10.82 4.34 -4.56
N PHE A 103 10.29 5.18 -5.47
CA PHE A 103 10.94 5.59 -6.70
C PHE A 103 11.53 7.01 -6.62
N GLY A 104 11.47 7.68 -5.46
CA GLY A 104 12.00 9.02 -5.28
C GLY A 104 11.40 10.04 -6.26
N GLU A 105 12.25 10.62 -7.10
CA GLU A 105 11.85 11.65 -8.09
C GLU A 105 11.32 11.07 -9.42
N GLU A 106 11.26 9.75 -9.57
CA GLU A 106 10.75 9.13 -10.80
C GLU A 106 9.26 9.46 -11.01
N VAL A 107 8.93 9.99 -12.19
CA VAL A 107 7.54 10.21 -12.59
C VAL A 107 6.94 8.91 -13.11
N LEU A 108 5.97 8.37 -12.36
CA LEU A 108 5.24 7.17 -12.75
C LEU A 108 4.04 7.51 -13.66
N ASP A 109 3.77 6.63 -14.63
CA ASP A 109 2.60 6.73 -15.51
C ASP A 109 1.41 5.94 -14.93
N TYR A 110 0.41 6.68 -14.45
CA TYR A 110 -0.85 6.12 -13.90
C TYR A 110 -1.97 6.00 -14.95
N GLY A 111 -1.66 6.19 -16.25
CA GLY A 111 -2.60 6.08 -17.36
C GLY A 111 -2.67 4.68 -17.97
N ASN A 112 -3.88 4.23 -18.32
CA ASN A 112 -4.13 2.98 -19.08
C ASN A 112 -3.49 1.70 -18.51
N ASN A 113 -3.26 1.64 -17.21
CA ASN A 113 -2.71 0.46 -16.54
C ASN A 113 -3.77 -0.65 -16.41
N PRO A 114 -3.37 -1.93 -16.45
CA PRO A 114 -4.28 -3.05 -16.22
C PRO A 114 -4.63 -3.21 -14.73
N VAL A 115 -5.86 -3.65 -14.46
CA VAL A 115 -6.30 -4.13 -13.15
C VAL A 115 -5.44 -5.34 -12.73
N GLN A 116 -5.05 -5.37 -11.46
CA GLN A 116 -4.26 -6.44 -10.87
C GLN A 116 -5.13 -7.34 -9.99
N GLU A 117 -5.09 -8.62 -10.28
CA GLU A 117 -5.88 -9.62 -9.57
C GLU A 117 -5.17 -10.09 -8.29
N ARG A 118 -5.87 -10.01 -7.15
CA ARG A 118 -5.36 -10.50 -5.86
C ARG A 118 -4.92 -11.96 -5.94
N ALA A 119 -5.71 -12.80 -6.61
CA ALA A 119 -5.41 -14.22 -6.78
C ALA A 119 -4.07 -14.46 -7.48
N VAL A 120 -3.72 -13.64 -8.47
CA VAL A 120 -2.44 -13.74 -9.19
C VAL A 120 -1.29 -13.32 -8.28
N HIS A 121 -1.47 -12.22 -7.53
CA HIS A 121 -0.42 -11.73 -6.64
C HIS A 121 -0.15 -12.68 -5.48
N PHE A 122 -1.20 -13.25 -4.87
CA PHE A 122 -1.13 -14.13 -3.71
C PHE A 122 -1.01 -15.61 -4.05
N ALA A 123 -0.88 -15.96 -5.35
CA ALA A 123 -0.45 -17.30 -5.77
C ALA A 123 0.95 -17.64 -5.24
N LYS A 124 1.79 -16.62 -4.98
CA LYS A 124 3.04 -16.79 -4.24
C LYS A 124 2.75 -16.72 -2.74
N GLU A 125 3.00 -17.82 -2.04
CA GLU A 125 2.78 -17.94 -0.60
C GLU A 125 3.50 -16.85 0.20
N GLU A 126 4.75 -16.57 -0.15
CA GLU A 126 5.56 -15.52 0.46
C GLU A 126 4.84 -14.15 0.46
N LYS A 127 4.22 -13.77 -0.65
CA LYS A 127 3.50 -12.49 -0.74
C LYS A 127 2.22 -12.50 0.10
N LYS A 128 1.52 -13.63 0.14
CA LYS A 128 0.33 -13.81 0.98
C LYS A 128 0.71 -13.69 2.47
N LEU A 129 1.76 -14.36 2.91
CA LEU A 129 2.22 -14.32 4.30
C LEU A 129 2.58 -12.90 4.75
N ARG A 130 3.27 -12.12 3.91
CA ARG A 130 3.53 -10.70 4.18
C ARG A 130 2.28 -9.85 4.28
N TYR A 131 1.30 -10.08 3.41
CA TYR A 131 0.03 -9.37 3.47
C TYR A 131 -0.69 -9.66 4.78
N GLU A 132 -0.76 -10.94 5.19
CA GLU A 132 -1.37 -11.32 6.47
C GLU A 132 -0.61 -10.72 7.67
N TYR A 133 0.73 -10.70 7.60
CA TYR A 133 1.55 -10.06 8.61
C TYR A 133 1.25 -8.55 8.70
N LEU A 134 1.30 -7.83 7.58
CA LEU A 134 0.98 -6.39 7.52
C LEU A 134 -0.41 -6.09 8.08
N LYS A 135 -1.41 -6.88 7.66
CA LYS A 135 -2.79 -6.79 8.15
C LYS A 135 -2.87 -6.99 9.67
N SER A 136 -2.15 -7.98 10.19
CA SER A 136 -2.12 -8.26 11.63
C SER A 136 -1.46 -7.14 12.43
N GLU A 137 -0.39 -6.54 11.92
CA GLU A 137 0.31 -5.43 12.58
C GLU A 137 -0.54 -4.16 12.56
N LEU A 138 -1.24 -3.87 11.46
CA LEU A 138 -2.19 -2.77 11.41
C LEU A 138 -3.29 -2.95 12.47
N LYS A 139 -3.85 -4.15 12.58
CA LYS A 139 -4.87 -4.44 13.60
C LYS A 139 -4.35 -4.19 15.02
N LYS A 140 -3.13 -4.64 15.33
CA LYS A 140 -2.49 -4.38 16.63
C LYS A 140 -2.29 -2.89 16.88
N TYR A 141 -1.80 -2.16 15.88
CA TYR A 141 -1.58 -0.72 15.96
C TYR A 141 -2.88 0.03 16.29
N THR A 142 -3.97 -0.31 15.61
CA THR A 142 -5.29 0.33 15.82
C THR A 142 -5.94 0.00 17.17
N VAL A 143 -5.56 -1.11 17.80
CA VAL A 143 -6.02 -1.47 19.17
C VAL A 143 -5.14 -0.81 20.23
N ALA A 144 -3.83 -0.68 19.98
CA ALA A 144 -2.89 -0.10 20.94
C ALA A 144 -3.10 1.41 21.15
N GLY A 145 -3.61 2.13 20.15
CA GLY A 145 -3.94 3.56 20.24
C GLY A 145 -5.16 3.90 21.13
N GLU A 146 -5.80 2.90 21.76
CA GLU A 146 -6.94 3.09 22.67
C GLU A 146 -6.55 3.30 24.15
N GLN A 147 -5.25 3.34 24.47
CA GLN A 147 -4.73 3.47 25.85
C GLN A 147 -4.25 4.89 26.18
#